data_AF-E3HR44-F1
#
_entry.id   AF-E3HR44-F1
#
_cell.length_a   1.000
_cell.length_b   1.000
_cell.length_c   1.000
_cell.angle_alpha   90.00
_cell.angle_beta   90.00
_cell.angle_gamma   90.00
#
_symmetry.space_group_name_H-M   'P 1'
#
loop_
_entity.id
_entity.type
_entity.pdbx_description
1 polymer ?
#
loop_
_entity_poly.entity_id
_entity_poly.type
_entity_poly.pdbx_seq_one_letter_code
_entity_poly.pdbx_strand_id
1 'polypeptide(L)'
;MHKRLVLILAAIAHAGPALAACGPASVDFTAPVALKAVPVAVGLGGDRVLLGRQGERVAARNQPVWVEETGDPLPRTWMDQVDWSAYRLDSVQRAPARLYFDGDGRLCRAESYDIPRRGDGAPFLSGGYTLEYDGAGSLTRVVEYEQTSVRRPAAYEASRQTCLKRDARGALTAFINEACDDKQEPAAGRFYARDAAGRLLRAIDTISQGGAFQVQTYDDQGRPQQRYVRRYSPGDGGKSYADVAHASRDSRPYPLRREELNELSTEVPGNDWRIVSIADEVPLDDPDMQSWNPDTQTVLAQGVTDAQGRSVLAADAQERVWQAMRDRPGRIFWYSDPMSRVLLLPAMDEARWRACADPANQAADACG
;
A
#
# COMPACT_ATOMS: atom_id res chain seq x y z
N MET A 1 46.09 13.89 -53.79
CA MET A 1 44.88 14.55 -53.27
C MET A 1 43.95 13.48 -52.69
N HIS A 2 43.96 13.30 -51.37
CA HIS A 2 43.12 12.33 -50.67
C HIS A 2 41.75 12.97 -50.38
N LYS A 3 40.67 12.44 -50.96
CA LYS A 3 39.30 12.73 -50.51
C LYS A 3 38.84 11.57 -49.63
N ARG A 4 38.84 11.82 -48.32
CA ARG A 4 38.24 10.94 -47.31
C ARG A 4 36.74 10.93 -47.48
N LEU A 5 36.19 9.75 -47.76
CA LEU A 5 34.82 9.36 -47.45
C LEU A 5 34.63 9.51 -45.94
N VAL A 6 33.63 10.27 -45.50
CA VAL A 6 33.16 10.24 -44.11
C VAL A 6 31.78 9.59 -44.13
N LEU A 7 31.77 8.27 -43.90
CA LEU A 7 30.60 7.57 -43.39
C LEU A 7 30.53 7.86 -41.89
N ILE A 8 29.49 8.56 -41.43
CA ILE A 8 29.13 8.59 -40.02
C ILE A 8 28.15 7.43 -39.82
N LEU A 9 28.68 6.31 -39.35
CA LEU A 9 27.92 5.14 -38.92
C LEU A 9 28.56 4.69 -37.61
N ALA A 10 28.10 5.24 -36.49
CA ALA A 10 28.32 4.70 -35.14
C ALA A 10 27.60 5.56 -34.09
N ALA A 11 26.48 5.05 -33.58
CA ALA A 11 26.12 5.10 -32.17
C ALA A 11 24.86 4.25 -31.93
N ILE A 12 24.96 2.94 -32.15
CA ILE A 12 24.09 1.97 -31.48
C ILE A 12 25.01 1.04 -30.71
N ALA A 13 25.32 1.41 -29.48
CA ALA A 13 25.68 0.48 -28.44
C ALA A 13 25.73 1.26 -27.13
N HIS A 14 25.09 0.72 -26.10
CA HIS A 14 25.05 1.15 -24.69
C HIS A 14 23.83 1.98 -24.28
N ALA A 15 22.66 1.33 -24.26
CA ALA A 15 21.83 1.17 -23.06
C ALA A 15 20.50 0.46 -23.42
N GLY A 16 20.17 -0.60 -22.68
CA GLY A 16 18.84 -1.19 -22.69
C GLY A 16 18.89 -2.68 -22.33
N PRO A 17 18.30 -3.12 -21.20
CA PRO A 17 17.98 -4.55 -21.06
C PRO A 17 17.09 -4.94 -22.23
N ALA A 18 17.16 -6.19 -22.70
CA ALA A 18 16.30 -6.67 -23.76
C ALA A 18 14.85 -6.32 -23.43
N LEU A 19 14.29 -5.29 -24.08
CA LEU A 19 12.90 -4.95 -23.94
C LEU A 19 12.12 -6.16 -24.46
N ALA A 20 11.27 -6.72 -23.60
CA ALA A 20 10.38 -7.80 -23.99
C ALA A 20 9.56 -7.39 -25.22
N ALA A 21 9.01 -8.37 -25.94
CA ALA A 21 8.24 -8.17 -27.18
C ALA A 21 7.09 -7.14 -27.07
N CYS A 22 6.65 -6.81 -25.85
CA CYS A 22 5.63 -5.80 -25.58
C CYS A 22 6.09 -4.34 -25.79
N GLY A 23 7.41 -4.07 -25.80
CA GLY A 23 7.93 -2.71 -25.83
C GLY A 23 7.70 -1.93 -24.52
N PRO A 24 8.07 -0.63 -24.48
CA PRO A 24 7.92 0.20 -23.29
C PRO A 24 6.45 0.59 -23.04
N ALA A 25 5.99 0.52 -21.79
CA ALA A 25 4.60 0.86 -21.44
C ALA A 25 4.31 2.37 -21.55
N SER A 26 5.34 3.23 -21.60
CA SER A 26 5.17 4.68 -21.77
C SER A 26 4.72 5.11 -23.18
N VAL A 27 4.68 4.17 -24.14
CA VAL A 27 4.16 4.43 -25.49
C VAL A 27 2.65 4.30 -25.47
N ASP A 28 1.96 5.40 -25.74
CA ASP A 28 0.51 5.48 -25.72
C ASP A 28 -0.16 4.78 -26.92
N PHE A 29 -1.47 5.00 -27.07
CA PHE A 29 -2.25 4.36 -28.12
C PHE A 29 -2.17 5.01 -29.49
N THR A 30 -1.44 6.12 -29.66
CA THR A 30 -1.20 6.74 -30.97
C THR A 30 -0.24 5.92 -31.81
N ALA A 31 0.65 5.13 -31.18
CA ALA A 31 1.53 4.20 -31.87
C ALA A 31 0.78 2.91 -32.26
N PRO A 32 0.91 2.45 -33.52
CA PRO A 32 0.31 1.20 -33.95
C PRO A 32 0.97 -0.01 -33.27
N VAL A 33 0.17 -1.03 -32.99
CA VAL A 33 0.62 -2.29 -32.40
C VAL A 33 0.88 -3.31 -33.50
N ALA A 34 2.09 -3.89 -33.54
CA ALA A 34 2.43 -4.93 -34.52
C ALA A 34 1.87 -6.32 -34.16
N LEU A 35 1.32 -6.48 -32.96
CA LEU A 35 0.72 -7.72 -32.46
C LEU A 35 -0.71 -7.89 -32.97
N LYS A 36 -1.15 -9.14 -33.10
CA LYS A 36 -2.51 -9.47 -33.54
C LYS A 36 -3.53 -9.15 -32.44
N ALA A 37 -4.55 -8.38 -32.77
CA ALA A 37 -5.67 -8.11 -31.87
C ALA A 37 -6.52 -9.36 -31.61
N VAL A 38 -6.84 -9.59 -30.34
CA VAL A 38 -7.82 -10.56 -29.86
C VAL A 38 -9.05 -9.79 -29.36
N PRO A 39 -10.12 -9.68 -30.18
CA PRO A 39 -11.35 -9.01 -29.75
C PRO A 39 -12.11 -9.86 -28.74
N VAL A 40 -12.57 -9.23 -27.65
CA VAL A 40 -13.32 -9.89 -26.57
C VAL A 40 -14.62 -9.17 -26.25
N ALA A 41 -15.62 -9.92 -25.78
CA ALA A 41 -16.95 -9.43 -25.43
C ALA A 41 -17.01 -8.71 -24.07
N VAL A 42 -15.92 -8.73 -23.31
CA VAL A 42 -15.82 -8.20 -21.94
C VAL A 42 -15.01 -6.91 -21.97
N GLY A 43 -15.55 -5.83 -21.38
CA GLY A 43 -14.82 -4.57 -21.19
C GLY A 43 -13.81 -4.65 -20.04
N LEU A 44 -12.82 -3.75 -20.05
CA LEU A 44 -11.69 -3.78 -19.11
C LEU A 44 -11.96 -3.13 -17.73
N GLY A 45 -13.08 -2.41 -17.58
CA GLY A 45 -13.41 -1.70 -16.33
C GLY A 45 -14.52 -2.36 -15.50
N GLY A 46 -14.62 -1.97 -14.22
CA GLY A 46 -15.70 -2.34 -13.31
C GLY A 46 -15.51 -3.70 -12.64
N ASP A 47 -15.93 -3.79 -11.38
CA ASP A 47 -15.79 -4.99 -10.57
C ASP A 47 -16.70 -6.10 -11.10
N ARG A 48 -16.10 -7.19 -11.58
CA ARG A 48 -16.80 -8.36 -12.13
C ARG A 48 -16.01 -9.63 -11.85
N VAL A 49 -16.66 -10.78 -12.06
CA VAL A 49 -16.01 -12.08 -11.93
C VAL A 49 -15.94 -12.75 -13.31
N LEU A 50 -14.73 -13.11 -13.72
CA LEU A 50 -14.43 -13.75 -14.99
C LEU A 50 -13.93 -15.18 -14.77
N LEU A 51 -14.01 -16.01 -15.81
CA LEU A 51 -13.49 -17.36 -15.85
C LEU A 51 -11.96 -17.30 -15.98
N GLY A 52 -11.28 -17.95 -15.05
CA GLY A 52 -9.83 -18.12 -15.09
C GLY A 52 -9.38 -19.31 -15.92
N ARG A 53 -8.09 -19.34 -16.27
CA ARG A 53 -7.46 -20.37 -17.10
C ARG A 53 -7.51 -21.78 -16.49
N GLN A 54 -7.72 -21.90 -15.19
CA GLN A 54 -7.84 -23.17 -14.46
C GLN A 54 -9.27 -23.44 -14.01
N GLY A 55 -10.25 -22.71 -14.53
CA GLY A 55 -11.67 -22.83 -14.17
C GLY A 55 -12.04 -22.08 -12.88
N GLU A 56 -11.12 -21.30 -12.32
CA GLU A 56 -11.32 -20.47 -11.13
C GLU A 56 -12.11 -19.19 -11.41
N ARG A 57 -12.59 -18.55 -10.35
CA ARG A 57 -13.27 -17.25 -10.41
C ARG A 57 -12.24 -16.14 -10.23
N VAL A 58 -11.98 -15.38 -11.28
CA VAL A 58 -11.06 -14.24 -11.26
C VAL A 58 -11.85 -12.96 -11.04
N ALA A 59 -11.61 -12.26 -9.93
CA ALA A 59 -12.15 -10.93 -9.71
C ALA A 59 -11.40 -9.92 -10.60
N ALA A 60 -12.04 -9.42 -11.65
CA ALA A 60 -11.56 -8.27 -12.38
C ALA A 60 -11.80 -7.04 -11.51
N ARG A 61 -10.72 -6.34 -11.19
CA ARG A 61 -10.69 -5.19 -10.30
C ARG A 61 -10.43 -3.92 -11.10
N ASN A 62 -10.83 -2.79 -10.57
CA ASN A 62 -10.47 -1.48 -11.12
C ASN A 62 -8.94 -1.19 -11.11
N GLN A 63 -8.16 -1.98 -10.36
CA GLN A 63 -6.70 -1.95 -10.43
C GLN A 63 -6.19 -3.15 -11.25
N PRO A 64 -5.39 -2.93 -12.31
CA PRO A 64 -4.91 -4.00 -13.18
C PRO A 64 -3.90 -4.92 -12.49
N VAL A 65 -3.16 -4.40 -11.51
CA VAL A 65 -2.15 -5.12 -10.73
C VAL A 65 -2.43 -4.91 -9.25
N TRP A 66 -2.29 -5.98 -8.45
CA TRP A 66 -2.28 -5.89 -6.99
C TRP A 66 -1.25 -6.85 -6.40
N VAL A 67 -0.98 -6.66 -5.12
CA VAL A 67 -0.18 -7.56 -4.28
C VAL A 67 -1.05 -8.01 -3.12
N GLU A 68 -0.87 -9.24 -2.67
CA GLU A 68 -1.50 -9.69 -1.42
C GLU A 68 -0.95 -8.87 -0.25
N GLU A 69 -1.79 -8.59 0.75
CA GLU A 69 -1.37 -7.77 1.89
C GLU A 69 -0.49 -8.52 2.88
N THR A 70 -0.51 -9.85 2.84
CA THR A 70 0.16 -10.73 3.78
C THR A 70 1.12 -11.69 3.09
N GLY A 71 2.30 -11.84 3.66
CA GLY A 71 3.31 -12.80 3.22
C GLY A 71 4.23 -12.21 2.15
N ASP A 72 4.95 -13.09 1.44
CA ASP A 72 5.85 -12.67 0.37
C ASP A 72 5.04 -12.08 -0.81
N PRO A 73 5.30 -10.81 -1.20
CA PRO A 73 4.51 -10.15 -2.24
C PRO A 73 4.75 -10.77 -3.63
N LEU A 74 3.69 -11.38 -4.16
CA LEU A 74 3.61 -11.79 -5.56
C LEU A 74 2.66 -10.84 -6.30
N PRO A 75 3.15 -9.98 -7.21
CA PRO A 75 2.26 -9.13 -7.99
C PRO A 75 1.41 -10.01 -8.91
N ARG A 76 0.12 -9.75 -8.90
CA ARG A 76 -0.88 -10.44 -9.69
C ARG A 76 -1.54 -9.44 -10.62
N THR A 77 -1.73 -9.84 -11.86
CA THR A 77 -2.69 -9.18 -12.75
C THR A 77 -3.89 -10.10 -12.90
N TRP A 78 -5.09 -9.52 -12.90
CA TRP A 78 -6.29 -10.33 -13.11
C TRP A 78 -6.38 -10.68 -14.59
N MET A 79 -5.89 -9.80 -15.47
CA MET A 79 -5.92 -9.99 -16.92
C MET A 79 -5.10 -11.19 -17.38
N ASP A 80 -3.99 -11.54 -16.73
CA ASP A 80 -3.21 -12.72 -17.09
C ASP A 80 -3.83 -14.03 -16.59
N GLN A 81 -4.70 -13.98 -15.57
CA GLN A 81 -5.37 -15.15 -15.01
C GLN A 81 -6.63 -15.54 -15.80
N VAL A 82 -7.23 -14.59 -16.53
CA VAL A 82 -8.46 -14.82 -17.29
C VAL A 82 -8.22 -15.77 -18.48
N ASP A 83 -9.15 -16.70 -18.67
CA ASP A 83 -9.29 -17.45 -19.92
C ASP A 83 -10.02 -16.59 -20.97
N TRP A 84 -9.25 -15.83 -21.74
CA TRP A 84 -9.79 -14.97 -22.78
C TRP A 84 -10.43 -15.71 -23.94
N SER A 85 -10.16 -17.02 -24.10
CA SER A 85 -10.76 -17.82 -25.17
C SER A 85 -12.28 -17.94 -25.00
N ALA A 86 -12.76 -17.99 -23.76
CA ALA A 86 -14.18 -18.04 -23.41
C ALA A 86 -14.96 -16.75 -23.78
N TYR A 87 -14.25 -15.65 -24.01
CA TYR A 87 -14.82 -14.34 -24.27
C TYR A 87 -14.56 -13.82 -25.69
N ARG A 88 -13.91 -14.62 -26.53
CA ARG A 88 -13.45 -14.19 -27.85
C ARG A 88 -14.63 -13.91 -28.77
N LEU A 89 -14.51 -12.84 -29.55
CA LEU A 89 -15.44 -12.50 -30.62
C LEU A 89 -14.81 -12.77 -31.99
N ASP A 90 -15.65 -12.97 -33.00
CA ASP A 90 -15.19 -13.11 -34.39
C ASP A 90 -14.95 -11.75 -35.05
N SER A 91 -15.52 -10.67 -34.50
CA SER A 91 -15.52 -9.33 -35.11
C SER A 91 -15.05 -8.25 -34.14
N VAL A 92 -14.01 -7.53 -34.54
CA VAL A 92 -13.46 -6.35 -33.83
C VAL A 92 -14.42 -5.16 -33.75
N GLN A 93 -15.46 -5.12 -34.59
CA GLN A 93 -16.42 -4.00 -34.65
C GLN A 93 -17.42 -3.99 -33.50
N ARG A 94 -17.55 -5.09 -32.77
CA ARG A 94 -18.48 -5.23 -31.63
C ARG A 94 -17.75 -5.53 -30.32
N ALA A 95 -16.42 -5.47 -30.34
CA ALA A 95 -15.59 -5.82 -29.21
C ALA A 95 -15.38 -4.59 -28.31
N PRO A 96 -15.92 -4.57 -27.07
CA PRO A 96 -15.66 -3.50 -26.12
C PRO A 96 -14.19 -3.48 -25.66
N ALA A 97 -13.44 -4.57 -25.88
CA ALA A 97 -12.00 -4.58 -25.67
C ALA A 97 -11.25 -5.37 -26.73
N ARG A 98 -9.98 -4.99 -26.95
CA ARG A 98 -9.02 -5.70 -27.81
C ARG A 98 -7.74 -5.96 -27.03
N LEU A 99 -7.30 -7.21 -27.02
CA LEU A 99 -6.12 -7.65 -26.28
C LEU A 99 -4.99 -8.00 -27.24
N TYR A 100 -3.76 -7.71 -26.85
CA TYR A 100 -2.57 -7.92 -27.66
C TYR A 100 -1.55 -8.69 -26.84
N PHE A 101 -1.18 -9.87 -27.32
CA PHE A 101 -0.26 -10.78 -26.63
C PHE A 101 1.06 -10.92 -27.38
N ASP A 102 2.16 -11.11 -26.67
CA ASP A 102 3.43 -11.52 -27.27
C ASP A 102 3.43 -12.99 -27.72
N GLY A 103 4.54 -13.44 -28.28
CA GLY A 103 4.72 -14.83 -28.72
C GLY A 103 4.70 -15.85 -27.56
N ASP A 104 4.96 -15.42 -26.33
CA ASP A 104 4.94 -16.24 -25.12
C ASP A 104 3.55 -16.25 -24.45
N GLY A 105 2.59 -15.48 -24.99
CA GLY A 105 1.24 -15.36 -24.46
C GLY A 105 1.08 -14.39 -23.30
N ARG A 106 2.04 -13.49 -23.06
CA ARG A 106 1.93 -12.39 -22.09
C ARG A 106 1.11 -11.25 -22.68
N LEU A 107 0.25 -10.64 -21.86
CA LEU A 107 -0.55 -9.48 -22.31
C LEU A 107 0.34 -8.24 -22.37
N CYS A 108 0.48 -7.65 -23.55
CA CYS A 108 1.27 -6.44 -23.79
C CYS A 108 0.43 -5.17 -23.79
N ARG A 109 -0.81 -5.25 -24.30
CA ARG A 109 -1.71 -4.11 -24.41
C ARG A 109 -3.16 -4.58 -24.36
N ALA A 110 -3.99 -3.81 -23.69
CA ALA A 110 -5.42 -4.02 -23.58
C ALA A 110 -6.12 -2.70 -23.89
N GLU A 111 -6.87 -2.65 -24.98
CA GLU A 111 -7.56 -1.45 -25.44
C GLU A 111 -9.05 -1.53 -25.12
N SER A 112 -9.60 -0.45 -24.58
CA SER A 112 -11.03 -0.24 -24.32
C SER A 112 -11.68 0.54 -25.46
N TYR A 113 -12.80 0.05 -25.97
CA TYR A 113 -13.54 0.69 -27.04
C TYR A 113 -14.95 1.05 -26.59
N ASP A 114 -15.32 2.30 -26.87
CA ASP A 114 -16.69 2.76 -26.73
C ASP A 114 -17.44 2.42 -28.02
N ILE A 115 -18.50 1.62 -27.88
CA ILE A 115 -19.33 1.15 -28.99
C ILE A 115 -20.59 2.04 -29.07
N PRO A 116 -20.81 2.77 -30.19
CA PRO A 116 -21.99 3.61 -30.35
C PRO A 116 -23.29 2.80 -30.30
N ARG A 117 -24.23 3.22 -29.42
CA ARG A 117 -25.51 2.51 -29.18
C ARG A 117 -26.45 2.42 -30.39
N ARG A 118 -26.32 3.31 -31.39
CA ARG A 118 -27.26 3.44 -32.52
C ARG A 118 -26.73 2.89 -33.85
N GLY A 119 -25.62 2.14 -33.86
CA GLY A 119 -25.15 1.40 -35.05
C GLY A 119 -24.51 2.23 -36.17
N ASP A 120 -24.62 3.56 -36.14
CA ASP A 120 -24.13 4.42 -37.23
C ASP A 120 -22.69 4.91 -37.05
N GLY A 121 -22.03 4.57 -35.94
CA GLY A 121 -20.66 5.02 -35.63
C GLY A 121 -19.67 3.86 -35.51
N ALA A 122 -18.46 4.05 -36.04
CA ALA A 122 -17.36 3.14 -35.78
C ALA A 122 -16.99 3.16 -34.28
N PRO A 123 -16.62 2.02 -33.67
CA PRO A 123 -16.06 2.00 -32.32
C PRO A 123 -14.87 2.93 -32.23
N PHE A 124 -14.77 3.68 -31.14
CA PHE A 124 -13.63 4.55 -30.88
C PHE A 124 -12.88 4.07 -29.64
N LEU A 125 -11.55 4.17 -29.69
CA LEU A 125 -10.66 3.79 -28.61
C LEU A 125 -10.75 4.85 -27.51
N SER A 126 -11.24 4.46 -26.33
CA SER A 126 -11.46 5.38 -25.20
C SER A 126 -10.34 5.34 -24.16
N GLY A 127 -9.56 4.26 -24.14
CA GLY A 127 -8.47 4.09 -23.17
C GLY A 127 -8.01 2.65 -23.08
N GLY A 128 -7.39 2.27 -21.95
CA GLY A 128 -6.92 0.91 -21.71
C GLY A 128 -5.59 0.86 -20.95
N TYR A 129 -4.89 -0.25 -21.09
CA TYR A 129 -3.64 -0.56 -20.40
C TYR A 129 -2.51 -0.92 -21.37
N THR A 130 -1.29 -0.45 -21.07
CA THR A 130 -0.04 -0.97 -21.64
C THR A 130 0.76 -1.66 -20.53
N LEU A 131 1.43 -2.76 -20.86
CA LEU A 131 2.19 -3.57 -19.91
C LEU A 131 3.61 -3.75 -20.42
N GLU A 132 4.58 -3.57 -19.53
CA GLU A 132 6.01 -3.70 -19.79
C GLU A 132 6.60 -4.81 -18.94
N TYR A 133 7.50 -5.57 -19.55
CA TYR A 133 8.18 -6.69 -18.93
C TYR A 133 9.69 -6.54 -19.11
N ASP A 134 10.46 -7.02 -18.14
CA ASP A 134 11.91 -7.13 -18.27
C ASP A 134 12.32 -8.28 -19.22
N GLY A 135 13.63 -8.39 -19.47
CA GLY A 135 14.18 -9.46 -20.31
C GLY A 135 14.02 -10.88 -19.75
N ALA A 136 13.66 -11.02 -18.47
CA ALA A 136 13.29 -12.31 -17.86
C ALA A 136 11.78 -12.59 -17.98
N GLY A 137 11.00 -11.67 -18.55
CA GLY A 137 9.56 -11.78 -18.71
C GLY A 137 8.76 -11.44 -17.45
N SER A 138 9.36 -10.77 -16.47
CA SER A 138 8.67 -10.30 -15.27
C SER A 138 8.04 -8.93 -15.53
N LEU A 139 6.79 -8.75 -15.09
CA LEU A 139 6.10 -7.47 -15.20
C LEU A 139 6.85 -6.38 -14.41
N THR A 140 7.16 -5.26 -15.05
CA THR A 140 7.86 -4.12 -14.46
C THR A 140 6.99 -2.87 -14.39
N ARG A 141 6.07 -2.67 -15.35
CA ARG A 141 5.23 -1.48 -15.40
C ARG A 141 3.88 -1.76 -16.05
N VAL A 142 2.84 -1.10 -15.55
CA VAL A 142 1.53 -1.00 -16.18
C VAL A 142 1.14 0.47 -16.23
N VAL A 143 0.69 0.96 -17.38
CA VAL A 143 0.18 2.33 -17.54
C VAL A 143 -1.26 2.26 -18.02
N GLU A 144 -2.15 2.94 -17.29
CA GLU A 144 -3.53 3.19 -17.70
C GLU A 144 -3.56 4.49 -18.50
N TYR A 145 -4.10 4.42 -19.71
CA TYR A 145 -4.28 5.57 -20.59
C TYR A 145 -5.76 5.86 -20.77
N GLU A 146 -6.09 7.15 -20.74
CA GLU A 146 -7.43 7.65 -21.03
C GLU A 146 -7.36 8.66 -22.18
N GLN A 147 -8.39 8.66 -23.02
CA GLN A 147 -8.50 9.66 -24.08
C GLN A 147 -8.87 11.03 -23.50
N THR A 148 -7.97 12.00 -23.57
CA THR A 148 -8.20 13.36 -23.02
C THR A 148 -8.75 14.35 -24.03
N SER A 149 -8.64 14.05 -25.33
CA SER A 149 -9.27 14.85 -26.38
C SER A 149 -9.99 14.02 -27.43
N VAL A 150 -11.26 14.38 -27.67
CA VAL A 150 -12.11 13.80 -28.73
C VAL A 150 -11.80 14.45 -30.10
N ARG A 151 -10.95 15.48 -30.14
CA ARG A 151 -10.54 16.16 -31.37
C ARG A 151 -9.57 15.26 -32.15
N ARG A 152 -9.57 15.36 -33.48
CA ARG A 152 -8.62 14.64 -34.35
C ARG A 152 -7.32 15.46 -34.47
N PRO A 153 -6.13 14.88 -34.25
CA PRO A 153 -5.88 13.48 -33.84
C PRO A 153 -6.19 13.25 -32.35
N ALA A 154 -6.67 12.04 -32.02
CA ALA A 154 -6.92 11.66 -30.63
C ALA A 154 -5.62 11.71 -29.81
N ALA A 155 -5.71 12.24 -28.59
CA ALA A 155 -4.62 12.25 -27.64
C ALA A 155 -4.99 11.37 -26.43
N TYR A 156 -3.99 10.65 -25.91
CA TYR A 156 -4.12 9.80 -24.74
C TYR A 156 -3.11 10.24 -23.69
N GLU A 157 -3.54 10.33 -22.45
CA GLU A 157 -2.68 10.66 -21.33
C GLU A 157 -2.71 9.53 -20.31
N ALA A 158 -1.58 9.33 -19.63
CA ALA A 158 -1.49 8.35 -18.56
C ALA A 158 -2.33 8.84 -17.37
N SER A 159 -3.41 8.14 -17.04
CA SER A 159 -4.25 8.46 -15.87
C SER A 159 -3.77 7.77 -14.60
N ARG A 160 -3.18 6.58 -14.73
CA ARG A 160 -2.54 5.84 -13.62
C ARG A 160 -1.32 5.05 -14.08
N GLN A 161 -0.43 4.79 -13.14
CA GLN A 161 0.78 3.99 -13.37
C GLN A 161 1.00 3.06 -12.19
N THR A 162 1.44 1.84 -12.48
CA THR A 162 1.92 0.89 -11.47
C THR A 162 3.30 0.40 -11.87
N CYS A 163 4.23 0.43 -10.93
CA CYS A 163 5.63 0.08 -11.16
C CYS A 163 6.08 -0.98 -10.15
N LEU A 164 6.80 -1.97 -10.64
CA LEU A 164 7.29 -3.12 -9.89
C LEU A 164 8.82 -3.09 -9.94
N LYS A 165 9.45 -2.88 -8.79
CA LYS A 165 10.91 -2.97 -8.66
C LYS A 165 11.28 -4.30 -8.02
N ARG A 166 12.35 -4.91 -8.53
CA ARG A 166 12.88 -6.19 -8.06
C ARG A 166 14.36 -6.09 -7.77
N ASP A 167 14.84 -6.92 -6.85
CA ASP A 167 16.26 -7.12 -6.64
C ASP A 167 16.88 -8.04 -7.71
N ALA A 168 18.20 -8.26 -7.63
CA ALA A 168 18.93 -9.12 -8.55
C ALA A 168 18.52 -10.61 -8.49
N ARG A 169 17.77 -11.03 -7.47
CA ARG A 169 17.22 -12.39 -7.33
C ARG A 169 15.79 -12.48 -7.85
N GLY A 170 15.24 -11.38 -8.36
CA GLY A 170 13.86 -11.29 -8.84
C GLY A 170 12.83 -11.08 -7.73
N ALA A 171 13.24 -10.87 -6.48
CA ALA A 171 12.31 -10.63 -5.37
C ALA A 171 11.78 -9.20 -5.44
N LEU A 172 10.47 -9.01 -5.18
CA LEU A 172 9.86 -7.68 -5.22
C LEU A 172 10.39 -6.82 -4.06
N THR A 173 10.84 -5.60 -4.38
CA THR A 173 11.37 -4.60 -3.44
C THR A 173 10.48 -3.36 -3.37
N ALA A 174 9.74 -3.04 -4.43
CA ALA A 174 8.73 -1.98 -4.40
C ALA A 174 7.53 -2.27 -5.32
N PHE A 175 6.35 -1.86 -4.86
CA PHE A 175 5.09 -1.79 -5.58
C PHE A 175 4.59 -0.34 -5.51
N ILE A 176 4.71 0.41 -6.61
CA ILE A 176 4.46 1.85 -6.64
C ILE A 176 3.21 2.10 -7.49
N ASN A 177 2.24 2.88 -6.98
CA ASN A 177 0.95 3.14 -7.65
C ASN A 177 0.87 4.55 -8.27
N GLU A 178 2.01 5.17 -8.53
CA GLU A 178 2.16 6.50 -9.08
C GLU A 178 3.21 6.51 -10.20
N ALA A 179 3.73 7.68 -10.56
CA ALA A 179 4.76 7.83 -11.57
C ALA A 179 5.98 6.94 -11.28
N CYS A 180 6.44 6.21 -12.30
CA CYS A 180 7.57 5.29 -12.20
C CYS A 180 8.94 5.97 -12.17
N ASP A 181 8.98 7.29 -12.05
CA ASP A 181 10.20 8.08 -12.17
C ASP A 181 10.88 8.21 -10.80
N ASP A 182 12.19 7.99 -10.74
CA ASP A 182 13.00 8.02 -9.50
C ASP A 182 13.15 9.42 -8.86
N LYS A 183 12.41 10.43 -9.34
CA LYS A 183 12.62 11.84 -8.95
C LYS A 183 11.88 12.24 -7.67
N GLN A 184 10.99 11.41 -7.16
CA GLN A 184 10.23 11.67 -5.95
C GLN A 184 10.36 10.46 -5.02
N GLU A 185 11.31 10.53 -4.10
CA GLU A 185 11.42 9.58 -3.00
C GLU A 185 10.83 10.18 -1.71
N PRO A 186 9.98 9.44 -0.97
CA PRO A 186 9.38 8.15 -1.34
C PRO A 186 8.16 8.35 -2.24
N ALA A 187 8.12 7.69 -3.40
CA ALA A 187 6.91 7.59 -4.20
C ALA A 187 5.81 6.87 -3.38
N ALA A 188 4.53 7.22 -3.60
CA ALA A 188 3.45 6.57 -2.89
C ALA A 188 3.35 5.09 -3.33
N GLY A 189 3.56 4.17 -2.38
CA GLY A 189 3.64 2.76 -2.68
C GLY A 189 3.89 1.90 -1.46
N ARG A 190 4.21 0.63 -1.72
CA ARG A 190 4.62 -0.34 -0.71
C ARG A 190 6.02 -0.84 -1.02
N PHE A 191 6.89 -0.78 -0.03
CA PHE A 191 8.29 -1.21 -0.12
C PHE A 191 8.53 -2.44 0.76
N TYR A 192 9.47 -3.28 0.34
CA TYR A 192 9.75 -4.55 0.99
C TYR A 192 11.22 -4.64 1.35
N ALA A 193 11.52 -4.65 2.65
CA ALA A 193 12.88 -4.85 3.15
C ALA A 193 13.14 -6.35 3.32
N ARG A 194 14.28 -6.81 2.81
CA ARG A 194 14.72 -8.19 2.89
C ARG A 194 16.11 -8.28 3.48
N ASP A 195 16.41 -9.40 4.11
CA ASP A 195 17.76 -9.69 4.56
C ASP A 195 18.67 -10.17 3.41
N ALA A 196 19.95 -10.40 3.73
CA ALA A 196 20.93 -10.90 2.77
C ALA A 196 20.60 -12.29 2.20
N ALA A 197 19.76 -13.09 2.89
CA ALA A 197 19.28 -14.39 2.41
C ALA A 197 18.02 -14.26 1.53
N GLY A 198 17.44 -13.06 1.41
CA GLY A 198 16.24 -12.78 0.62
C GLY A 198 14.93 -12.97 1.40
N ARG A 199 15.01 -13.21 2.71
CA ARG A 199 13.83 -13.37 3.57
C ARG A 199 13.16 -12.02 3.77
N LEU A 200 11.83 -12.00 3.68
CA LEU A 200 11.04 -10.80 3.92
C LEU A 200 11.12 -10.43 5.40
N LEU A 201 11.59 -9.22 5.70
CA LEU A 201 11.64 -8.69 7.06
C LEU A 201 10.47 -7.76 7.32
N ARG A 202 10.19 -6.85 6.37
CA ARG A 202 9.23 -5.76 6.54
C ARG A 202 8.50 -5.43 5.25
N ALA A 203 7.23 -5.07 5.37
CA ALA A 203 6.46 -4.37 4.35
C ALA A 203 6.11 -2.97 4.87
N ILE A 204 6.48 -1.94 4.11
CA ILE A 204 6.41 -0.52 4.49
C ILE A 204 5.43 0.17 3.54
N ASP A 205 4.40 0.80 4.09
CA ASP A 205 3.35 1.47 3.33
C ASP A 205 3.50 2.99 3.38
N THR A 206 3.53 3.64 2.23
CA THR A 206 3.69 5.10 2.08
C THR A 206 2.52 5.77 1.34
N ILE A 207 1.52 5.00 0.90
CA ILE A 207 0.46 5.45 -0.02
C ILE A 207 -0.35 6.66 0.48
N SER A 208 -0.56 6.80 1.78
CA SER A 208 -1.61 7.70 2.29
C SER A 208 -1.15 9.04 2.89
N GLN A 209 0.15 9.23 3.19
CA GLN A 209 0.58 10.34 4.08
C GLN A 209 1.91 11.03 3.72
N GLY A 210 2.41 10.92 2.48
CA GLY A 210 3.64 11.61 2.07
C GLY A 210 4.91 11.11 2.78
N GLY A 211 4.85 9.90 3.33
CA GLY A 211 5.88 9.22 4.08
C GLY A 211 5.36 7.86 4.57
N ALA A 212 6.23 7.03 5.14
CA ALA A 212 5.79 5.78 5.73
C ALA A 212 4.77 6.03 6.84
N PHE A 213 3.64 5.32 6.78
CA PHE A 213 2.58 5.38 7.79
C PHE A 213 2.25 4.03 8.41
N GLN A 214 2.70 2.93 7.80
CA GLN A 214 2.53 1.59 8.35
C GLN A 214 3.74 0.72 8.03
N VAL A 215 4.18 -0.08 9.01
CA VAL A 215 5.20 -1.12 8.82
C VAL A 215 4.68 -2.43 9.40
N GLN A 216 4.67 -3.49 8.59
CA GLN A 216 4.40 -4.87 9.03
C GLN A 216 5.72 -5.64 9.07
N THR A 217 6.08 -6.23 10.22
CA THR A 217 7.23 -7.14 10.35
C THR A 217 6.83 -8.58 10.12
N TYR A 218 7.80 -9.41 9.76
CA TYR A 218 7.63 -10.83 9.45
C TYR A 218 8.62 -11.69 10.24
N ASP A 219 8.20 -12.91 10.60
CA ASP A 219 9.06 -13.91 11.22
C ASP A 219 9.95 -14.63 10.20
N ASP A 220 10.84 -15.49 10.67
CA ASP A 220 11.73 -16.30 9.82
C ASP A 220 10.99 -17.25 8.85
N GLN A 221 9.69 -17.49 9.08
CA GLN A 221 8.81 -18.29 8.22
C GLN A 221 7.98 -17.43 7.25
N GLY A 222 8.17 -16.11 7.25
CA GLY A 222 7.43 -15.17 6.42
C GLY A 222 6.01 -14.88 6.92
N ARG A 223 5.70 -15.18 8.18
CA ARG A 223 4.39 -14.89 8.80
C ARG A 223 4.40 -13.49 9.43
N PRO A 224 3.31 -12.72 9.31
CA PRO A 224 3.19 -11.42 9.97
C PRO A 224 3.39 -11.54 11.50
N GLN A 225 4.26 -10.71 12.07
CA GLN A 225 4.44 -10.60 13.53
C GLN A 225 3.82 -9.33 14.09
N GLN A 226 4.49 -8.19 13.90
CA GLN A 226 4.13 -6.93 14.53
C GLN A 226 3.80 -5.89 13.47
N ARG A 227 2.66 -5.22 13.64
CA ARG A 227 2.31 -4.06 12.85
C ARG A 227 2.56 -2.80 13.65
N TYR A 228 3.21 -1.84 13.04
CA TYR A 228 3.43 -0.49 13.54
C TYR A 228 2.69 0.49 12.64
N VAL A 229 2.11 1.52 13.24
CA VAL A 229 1.37 2.56 12.53
C VAL A 229 1.84 3.92 13.02
N ARG A 230 1.97 4.85 12.09
CA ARG A 230 2.20 6.25 12.40
C ARG A 230 0.85 6.96 12.38
N ARG A 231 0.49 7.57 13.50
CA ARG A 231 -0.75 8.31 13.68
C ARG A 231 -0.46 9.79 13.78
N TYR A 232 -1.35 10.61 13.24
CA TYR A 232 -1.39 12.04 13.50
C TYR A 232 -2.43 12.27 14.60
N SER A 233 -2.03 12.87 15.72
CA SER A 233 -2.97 13.20 16.79
C SER A 233 -3.85 14.37 16.34
N PRO A 234 -5.19 14.21 16.25
CA PRO A 234 -6.08 15.32 15.96
C PRO A 234 -6.00 16.35 17.10
N GLY A 235 -5.75 17.61 16.77
CA GLY A 235 -5.74 18.72 17.74
C GLY A 235 -4.36 19.18 18.22
N ASP A 236 -3.30 18.39 18.00
CA ASP A 236 -1.98 18.63 18.63
C ASP A 236 -0.92 19.21 17.68
N GLY A 237 -1.34 20.12 16.78
CA GLY A 237 -0.42 20.96 16.01
C GLY A 237 0.53 20.24 15.03
N GLY A 238 0.20 19.04 14.58
CA GLY A 238 1.00 18.29 13.60
C GLY A 238 1.98 17.27 14.19
N LYS A 239 1.92 17.00 15.50
CA LYS A 239 2.67 15.88 16.10
C LYS A 239 2.20 14.53 15.54
N SER A 240 3.17 13.65 15.29
CA SER A 240 2.91 12.33 14.76
C SER A 240 3.80 11.30 15.44
N TYR A 241 3.16 10.30 16.02
CA TYR A 241 3.82 9.22 16.75
C TYR A 241 3.62 7.91 16.01
N ALA A 242 4.66 7.08 16.00
CA ALA A 242 4.55 5.70 15.62
C ALA A 242 4.27 4.84 16.86
N ASP A 243 3.37 3.87 16.75
CA ASP A 243 3.01 2.96 17.82
C ASP A 243 2.74 1.55 17.28
N VAL A 244 2.67 0.60 18.20
CA VAL A 244 2.21 -0.76 17.88
C VAL A 244 0.72 -0.71 17.57
N ALA A 245 0.33 -1.24 16.41
CA ALA A 245 -1.08 -1.40 16.08
C ALA A 245 -1.73 -2.44 17.00
N HIS A 246 -2.62 -1.99 17.87
CA HIS A 246 -3.40 -2.85 18.76
C HIS A 246 -4.73 -3.30 18.13
N ALA A 247 -5.24 -4.44 18.62
CA ALA A 247 -6.33 -5.18 17.99
C ALA A 247 -7.74 -4.72 18.37
N SER A 248 -7.94 -4.12 19.56
CA SER A 248 -9.28 -3.68 19.99
C SER A 248 -9.79 -2.57 19.08
N ARG A 249 -10.96 -2.78 18.49
CA ARG A 249 -11.55 -1.86 17.50
C ARG A 249 -12.14 -0.62 18.14
N ASP A 250 -12.59 -0.75 19.40
CA ASP A 250 -13.29 0.32 20.12
C ASP A 250 -12.36 1.12 21.04
N SER A 251 -11.11 0.68 21.19
CA SER A 251 -10.09 1.43 21.93
C SER A 251 -9.54 2.57 21.09
N ARG A 252 -9.63 3.80 21.62
CA ARG A 252 -9.00 4.98 21.02
C ARG A 252 -7.53 5.03 21.45
N PRO A 253 -6.56 4.78 20.55
CA PRO A 253 -5.14 4.80 20.91
C PRO A 253 -4.67 6.22 21.19
N TYR A 254 -3.86 6.38 22.23
CA TYR A 254 -3.21 7.62 22.63
C TYR A 254 -1.72 7.34 22.82
N PRO A 255 -0.93 7.37 21.73
CA PRO A 255 0.51 7.16 21.79
C PRO A 255 1.20 8.38 22.41
N LEU A 256 2.12 8.14 23.32
CA LEU A 256 2.83 9.20 24.06
C LEU A 256 4.25 8.78 24.43
N ARG A 257 5.14 9.77 24.59
CA ARG A 257 6.48 9.59 25.14
C ARG A 257 6.46 9.64 26.65
N ARG A 258 7.47 9.05 27.29
CA ARG A 258 7.52 8.92 28.76
C ARG A 258 7.37 10.26 29.47
N GLU A 259 8.02 11.30 28.96
CA GLU A 259 7.96 12.66 29.47
C GLU A 259 6.56 13.31 29.39
N GLU A 260 5.71 12.84 28.48
CA GLU A 260 4.35 13.37 28.23
C GLU A 260 3.31 12.77 29.19
N LEU A 261 3.65 11.74 29.98
CA LEU A 261 2.74 11.15 30.98
C LEU A 261 2.25 12.17 32.03
N ASN A 262 3.05 13.19 32.32
CA ASN A 262 2.67 14.24 33.27
C ASN A 262 1.90 15.41 32.61
N GLU A 263 1.67 15.33 31.30
CA GLU A 263 0.96 16.35 30.51
C GLU A 263 -0.46 15.91 30.14
N LEU A 264 -0.90 14.73 30.59
CA LEU A 264 -2.26 14.25 30.37
C LEU A 264 -3.28 15.28 30.89
N SER A 265 -4.18 15.71 30.03
CA SER A 265 -5.14 16.77 30.34
C SER A 265 -6.49 16.51 29.69
N THR A 266 -7.54 16.81 30.43
CA THR A 266 -8.93 16.82 29.94
C THR A 266 -9.40 18.23 29.60
N GLU A 267 -8.59 19.25 29.91
CA GLU A 267 -8.94 20.68 29.89
C GLU A 267 -10.12 21.05 30.83
N VAL A 268 -10.64 20.09 31.59
CA VAL A 268 -11.75 20.27 32.53
C VAL A 268 -11.24 20.09 33.97
N PRO A 269 -11.28 21.15 34.79
CA PRO A 269 -10.91 21.07 36.21
C PRO A 269 -11.88 20.24 37.06
N GLY A 270 -11.36 19.61 38.12
CA GLY A 270 -12.19 18.94 39.13
C GLY A 270 -12.75 17.57 38.75
N ASN A 271 -12.32 16.98 37.64
CA ASN A 271 -12.75 15.64 37.23
C ASN A 271 -11.91 14.55 37.91
N ASP A 272 -12.58 13.50 38.37
CA ASP A 272 -11.91 12.26 38.78
C ASP A 272 -11.33 11.56 37.55
N TRP A 273 -10.05 11.22 37.63
CA TRP A 273 -9.35 10.47 36.59
C TRP A 273 -8.64 9.26 37.18
N ARG A 274 -8.44 8.22 36.37
CA ARG A 274 -7.64 7.05 36.74
C ARG A 274 -6.95 6.42 35.54
N ILE A 275 -5.80 5.84 35.78
CA ILE A 275 -5.09 4.98 34.84
C ILE A 275 -5.11 3.57 35.41
N VAL A 276 -5.58 2.63 34.59
CA VAL A 276 -5.81 1.25 35.02
C VAL A 276 -5.15 0.26 34.08
N SER A 277 -4.76 -0.89 34.63
CA SER A 277 -4.45 -2.09 33.86
C SER A 277 -5.67 -3.01 33.85
N ILE A 278 -6.00 -3.50 32.68
CA ILE A 278 -7.04 -4.52 32.48
C ILE A 278 -6.35 -5.88 32.31
N ALA A 279 -6.82 -6.90 33.03
CA ALA A 279 -6.24 -8.23 32.96
C ALA A 279 -6.45 -8.86 31.57
N ASP A 280 -5.59 -9.80 31.18
CA ASP A 280 -5.60 -10.34 29.81
C ASP A 280 -6.85 -11.17 29.51
N GLU A 281 -7.36 -11.84 30.52
CA GLU A 281 -8.58 -12.63 30.51
C GLU A 281 -9.86 -11.79 30.39
N VAL A 282 -9.80 -10.49 30.68
CA VAL A 282 -10.93 -9.58 30.54
C VAL A 282 -11.04 -9.14 29.07
N PRO A 283 -12.15 -9.45 28.38
CA PRO A 283 -12.39 -8.96 27.04
C PRO A 283 -12.45 -7.44 27.01
N LEU A 284 -11.84 -6.81 26.00
CA LEU A 284 -11.92 -5.35 25.82
C LEU A 284 -13.18 -4.91 25.07
N ASP A 285 -13.62 -5.77 24.15
CA ASP A 285 -14.74 -5.55 23.23
C ASP A 285 -15.81 -6.62 23.54
N ASP A 286 -16.61 -6.39 24.59
CA ASP A 286 -17.69 -7.27 25.03
C ASP A 286 -19.00 -6.51 25.27
N PRO A 287 -20.17 -7.14 25.01
CA PRO A 287 -21.47 -6.49 25.19
C PRO A 287 -21.77 -6.13 26.64
N ASP A 288 -21.20 -6.84 27.61
CA ASP A 288 -21.39 -6.61 29.04
C ASP A 288 -20.46 -5.50 29.58
N MET A 289 -19.60 -4.95 28.72
CA MET A 289 -18.62 -3.90 29.04
C MET A 289 -17.78 -4.24 30.28
N GLN A 290 -17.35 -5.50 30.44
CA GLN A 290 -16.57 -5.94 31.59
C GLN A 290 -15.30 -5.11 31.76
N SER A 291 -14.63 -4.75 30.67
CA SER A 291 -13.45 -3.86 30.73
C SER A 291 -13.72 -2.48 31.35
N TRP A 292 -14.98 -2.03 31.45
CA TRP A 292 -15.39 -0.79 32.10
C TRP A 292 -15.70 -0.95 33.60
N ASN A 293 -15.90 -2.18 34.07
CA ASN A 293 -16.17 -2.45 35.47
C ASN A 293 -14.93 -2.12 36.34
N PRO A 294 -15.04 -1.23 37.33
CA PRO A 294 -13.95 -0.95 38.27
C PRO A 294 -13.41 -2.20 38.99
N ASP A 295 -14.25 -3.20 39.26
CA ASP A 295 -13.86 -4.41 40.01
C ASP A 295 -12.92 -5.33 39.20
N THR A 296 -12.89 -5.17 37.89
CA THR A 296 -12.01 -5.94 36.99
C THR A 296 -10.76 -5.15 36.58
N GLN A 297 -10.55 -3.98 37.17
CA GLN A 297 -9.47 -3.05 36.85
C GLN A 297 -8.46 -2.99 38.01
N THR A 298 -7.17 -3.00 37.67
CA THR A 298 -6.11 -2.67 38.63
C THR A 298 -5.71 -1.22 38.46
N VAL A 299 -5.97 -0.38 39.47
CA VAL A 299 -5.60 1.03 39.44
C VAL A 299 -4.09 1.19 39.57
N LEU A 300 -3.48 1.86 38.59
CA LEU A 300 -2.05 2.18 38.57
C LEU A 300 -1.77 3.59 39.10
N ALA A 301 -2.67 4.53 38.78
CA ALA A 301 -2.66 5.92 39.23
C ALA A 301 -4.09 6.48 39.21
N GLN A 302 -4.39 7.44 40.08
CA GLN A 302 -5.69 8.14 40.09
C GLN A 302 -5.55 9.49 40.78
N GLY A 303 -6.51 10.38 40.54
CA GLY A 303 -6.58 11.67 41.20
C GLY A 303 -7.75 12.52 40.70
N VAL A 304 -7.68 13.81 41.01
CA VAL A 304 -8.59 14.83 40.51
C VAL A 304 -7.79 15.78 39.62
N THR A 305 -8.37 16.23 38.51
CA THR A 305 -7.69 17.19 37.64
C THR A 305 -7.49 18.54 38.33
N ASP A 306 -6.35 19.18 38.07
CA ASP A 306 -6.02 20.49 38.65
C ASP A 306 -6.87 21.65 38.06
N ALA A 307 -6.59 22.88 38.49
CA ALA A 307 -7.29 24.07 38.00
C ALA A 307 -7.14 24.32 36.48
N GLN A 308 -6.20 23.64 35.82
CA GLN A 308 -5.98 23.67 34.36
C GLN A 308 -6.52 22.41 33.67
N GLY A 309 -7.18 21.50 34.40
CA GLY A 309 -7.71 20.25 33.85
C GLY A 309 -6.66 19.15 33.66
N ARG A 310 -5.46 19.30 34.25
CA ARG A 310 -4.36 18.34 34.11
C ARG A 310 -4.46 17.20 35.11
N SER A 311 -4.16 15.99 34.63
CA SER A 311 -3.98 14.78 35.43
C SER A 311 -2.53 14.69 35.88
N VAL A 312 -2.22 15.23 37.06
CA VAL A 312 -0.84 15.26 37.57
C VAL A 312 -0.44 13.91 38.15
N LEU A 313 0.63 13.30 37.62
CA LEU A 313 1.15 12.02 38.11
C LEU A 313 2.42 12.22 38.92
N ALA A 314 2.49 11.61 40.11
CA ALA A 314 3.73 11.49 40.86
C ALA A 314 4.77 10.65 40.08
N ALA A 315 6.06 10.90 40.32
CA ALA A 315 7.14 10.26 39.55
C ALA A 315 7.14 8.72 39.64
N ASP A 316 6.78 8.17 40.80
CA ASP A 316 6.65 6.72 41.01
C ASP A 316 5.46 6.13 40.21
N ALA A 317 4.36 6.89 40.11
CA ALA A 317 3.21 6.53 39.30
C ALA A 317 3.53 6.59 37.80
N GLN A 318 4.31 7.58 37.36
CA GLN A 318 4.78 7.67 35.97
C GLN A 318 5.62 6.44 35.59
N GLU A 319 6.59 6.04 36.42
CA GLU A 319 7.38 4.83 36.18
C GLU A 319 6.49 3.57 36.13
N ARG A 320 5.57 3.44 37.09
CA ARG A 320 4.65 2.29 37.16
C ARG A 320 3.77 2.18 35.92
N VAL A 321 3.19 3.29 35.47
CA VAL A 321 2.34 3.35 34.27
C VAL A 321 3.18 3.08 33.02
N TRP A 322 4.35 3.69 32.89
CA TRP A 322 5.24 3.48 31.75
C TRP A 322 5.68 2.02 31.62
N GLN A 323 6.08 1.41 32.73
CA GLN A 323 6.46 0.00 32.75
C GLN A 323 5.28 -0.90 32.42
N ALA A 324 4.09 -0.63 32.97
CA ALA A 324 2.88 -1.40 32.68
C ALA A 324 2.49 -1.34 31.19
N MET A 325 2.64 -0.18 30.54
CA MET A 325 2.41 -0.05 29.09
C MET A 325 3.36 -0.89 28.25
N ARG A 326 4.61 -1.05 28.69
CA ARG A 326 5.61 -1.89 28.01
C ARG A 326 5.37 -3.38 28.23
N ASP A 327 5.00 -3.76 29.46
CA ASP A 327 4.82 -5.17 29.82
C ASP A 327 3.49 -5.73 29.31
N ARG A 328 2.45 -4.89 29.24
CA ARG A 328 1.10 -5.28 28.81
C ARG A 328 0.55 -4.28 27.77
N PRO A 329 1.15 -4.22 26.58
CA PRO A 329 0.75 -3.26 25.57
C PRO A 329 -0.68 -3.58 25.10
N GLY A 330 -1.54 -2.55 25.01
CA GLY A 330 -2.96 -2.73 24.71
C GLY A 330 -3.88 -2.94 25.92
N ARG A 331 -3.34 -2.92 27.15
CA ARG A 331 -4.11 -3.17 28.39
C ARG A 331 -4.17 -2.00 29.36
N ILE A 332 -3.51 -0.89 29.05
CA ILE A 332 -3.39 0.26 29.95
C ILE A 332 -4.29 1.39 29.46
N PHE A 333 -5.32 1.71 30.23
CA PHE A 333 -6.32 2.70 29.85
C PHE A 333 -6.27 3.89 30.80
N TRP A 334 -6.33 5.08 30.22
CA TRP A 334 -6.60 6.31 30.97
C TRP A 334 -8.07 6.66 30.83
N TYR A 335 -8.75 6.70 31.96
CA TYR A 335 -10.09 7.22 32.13
C TYR A 335 -9.96 8.69 32.52
N SER A 336 -10.23 9.57 31.55
CA SER A 336 -10.24 11.03 31.76
C SER A 336 -11.41 11.49 32.61
N ASP A 337 -12.48 10.68 32.60
CA ASP A 337 -13.70 10.82 33.38
C ASP A 337 -14.38 9.43 33.44
N PRO A 338 -15.50 9.25 34.17
CA PRO A 338 -16.17 7.96 34.28
C PRO A 338 -16.71 7.37 32.97
N MET A 339 -16.87 8.18 31.92
CA MET A 339 -17.53 7.81 30.66
C MET A 339 -16.57 7.74 29.47
N SER A 340 -15.36 8.26 29.61
CA SER A 340 -14.37 8.36 28.53
C SER A 340 -13.08 7.65 28.89
N ARG A 341 -12.57 6.83 27.97
CA ARG A 341 -11.25 6.22 28.10
C ARG A 341 -10.47 6.26 26.79
N VAL A 342 -9.16 6.30 26.92
CA VAL A 342 -8.20 6.08 25.82
C VAL A 342 -7.21 5.00 26.20
N LEU A 343 -6.72 4.28 25.20
CA LEU A 343 -5.67 3.28 25.35
C LEU A 343 -4.32 3.98 25.31
N LEU A 344 -3.60 4.00 26.43
CA LEU A 344 -2.27 4.57 26.47
C LEU A 344 -1.26 3.61 25.83
N LEU A 345 -0.45 4.13 24.91
CA LEU A 345 0.55 3.36 24.19
C LEU A 345 1.92 4.05 24.27
N PRO A 346 3.01 3.28 24.44
CA PRO A 346 4.34 3.84 24.35
C PRO A 346 4.61 4.21 22.88
N ALA A 347 4.83 5.51 22.63
CA ALA A 347 5.28 5.95 21.33
C ALA A 347 6.66 5.37 21.02
N MET A 348 6.85 4.90 19.80
CA MET A 348 8.13 4.54 19.24
C MET A 348 8.96 5.82 19.06
N ASP A 349 10.23 5.75 19.45
CA ASP A 349 11.20 6.80 19.19
C ASP A 349 11.32 7.08 17.68
N GLU A 350 11.49 8.35 17.30
CA GLU A 350 11.53 8.78 15.90
C GLU A 350 12.73 8.17 15.14
N ALA A 351 13.89 7.99 15.78
CA ALA A 351 15.03 7.34 15.14
C ALA A 351 14.75 5.85 14.91
N ARG A 352 14.09 5.18 15.87
CA ARG A 352 13.62 3.79 15.71
C ARG A 352 12.57 3.67 14.60
N TRP A 353 11.63 4.61 14.51
CA TRP A 353 10.65 4.64 13.42
C TRP A 353 11.32 4.79 12.06
N ARG A 354 12.27 5.74 11.92
CA ARG A 354 13.03 5.93 10.68
C ARG A 354 13.80 4.67 10.27
N ALA A 355 14.46 4.01 11.23
CA ALA A 355 15.15 2.76 10.95
C ALA A 355 14.17 1.64 10.51
N CYS A 356 13.04 1.52 11.19
CA CYS A 356 11.99 0.55 10.91
C CYS A 356 11.33 0.78 9.54
N ALA A 357 11.09 2.03 9.18
CA ALA A 357 10.43 2.46 7.95
C ALA A 357 11.36 2.67 6.75
N ASP A 358 12.67 2.49 6.93
CA ASP A 358 13.66 2.58 5.85
C ASP A 358 13.73 1.24 5.08
N PRO A 359 13.35 1.19 3.78
CA PRO A 359 13.44 -0.01 2.97
C PRO A 359 14.87 -0.43 2.63
N ALA A 360 15.84 0.48 2.72
CA ALA A 360 17.27 0.17 2.51
C ALA A 360 17.92 -0.44 3.75
N ASN A 361 17.36 -0.20 4.93
CA ASN A 361 17.82 -0.86 6.14
C ASN A 361 17.43 -2.35 6.08
N GLN A 362 18.40 -3.26 6.12
CA GLN A 362 18.18 -4.71 6.05
C GLN A 362 18.31 -5.41 7.41
N ALA A 363 18.42 -4.65 8.51
CA ALA A 363 18.49 -5.22 9.84
C ALA A 363 17.14 -5.83 10.26
N ALA A 364 17.17 -7.03 10.85
CA ALA A 364 15.97 -7.72 11.34
C ALA A 364 15.35 -7.02 12.56
N ASP A 365 16.19 -6.40 13.38
CA ASP A 365 15.85 -5.64 14.59
C ASP A 365 15.69 -4.12 14.31
N ALA A 366 15.50 -3.71 13.06
CA ALA A 366 15.33 -2.30 12.70
C ALA A 366 14.12 -1.64 13.41
N CYS A 367 13.09 -2.43 13.71
CA CYS A 367 11.93 -2.00 14.49
C CYS A 367 12.09 -2.23 15.99
N GLY A 368 13.26 -2.71 16.45
CA GLY A 368 13.72 -2.92 17.82
C GLY A 368 13.11 -4.06 18.62
#